data_AF-A0A1G3Y3P4-F1
#
_entry.id   AF-A0A1G3Y3P4-F1
#
_cell.length_a   1.000
_cell.length_b   1.000
_cell.length_c   1.000
_cell.angle_alpha   90.00
_cell.angle_beta   90.00
_cell.angle_gamma   90.00
#
_symmetry.space_group_name_H-M   'P 1'
#
loop_
_entity.id
_entity.type
_entity.pdbx_description
1 polymer ?
#
loop_
_entity_poly.entity_id
_entity_poly.type
_entity_poly.pdbx_seq_one_letter_code
_entity_poly.pdbx_strand_id
1 'polypeptide(L)'
;MTFFDVIRNAMLAGFGIQETVKEFIDELVKKGELNKSQGAKLFKEWTEKAGRTSELLNKNISELLTRTLGKMNLPTKEDIEKLRKEIQSLSDRISKIEEIRKEV
;
A
#
# COMPACT_ATOMS: atom_id res chain seq x y z
N MET A 1 17.86 5.84 3.73
CA MET A 1 17.20 4.53 3.62
C MET A 1 16.16 4.62 2.53
N THR A 2 16.18 3.74 1.54
CA THR A 2 15.13 3.78 0.51
C THR A 2 13.82 3.27 1.11
N PHE A 3 12.68 3.78 0.65
CA PHE A 3 11.35 3.31 1.07
C PHE A 3 11.20 1.79 0.90
N PHE A 4 11.86 1.24 -0.13
CA PHE A 4 11.92 -0.18 -0.42
C PHE A 4 12.61 -1.00 0.70
N ASP A 5 13.69 -0.47 1.29
CA ASP A 5 14.40 -1.13 2.40
C ASP A 5 13.52 -1.21 3.65
N VAL A 6 12.71 -0.18 3.92
CA VAL A 6 11.79 -0.15 5.07
C VAL A 6 10.71 -1.23 4.91
N ILE A 7 10.14 -1.36 3.72
CA ILE A 7 9.14 -2.39 3.41
C ILE A 7 9.75 -3.80 3.50
N ARG A 8 10.94 -4.00 2.93
CA ARG A 8 11.64 -5.29 2.97
C ARG A 8 11.96 -5.71 4.41
N ASN A 9 12.47 -4.80 5.23
CA ASN A 9 12.78 -5.08 6.63
C ASN A 9 11.52 -5.34 7.45
N ALA A 10 10.43 -4.60 7.19
CA ALA A 10 9.14 -4.86 7.83
C ALA A 10 8.57 -6.23 7.45
N MET A 11 8.70 -6.66 6.19
CA MET A 11 8.30 -8.01 5.76
C MET A 11 9.14 -9.09 6.45
N LEU A 12 10.46 -8.95 6.47
CA LEU A 12 11.35 -9.92 7.12
C LEU A 12 11.06 -10.04 8.62
N ALA A 13 10.80 -8.91 9.30
CA ALA A 13 10.37 -8.91 10.69
C ALA A 13 8.99 -9.57 10.86
N GLY A 14 8.04 -9.29 9.97
CA GLY A 14 6.70 -9.90 9.99
C GLY A 14 6.70 -11.41 9.81
N PHE A 15 7.52 -11.93 8.87
CA PHE A 15 7.70 -13.37 8.68
C PHE A 15 8.42 -14.03 9.87
N GLY A 16 9.46 -13.39 10.42
CA GLY A 16 10.17 -13.90 11.60
C GLY A 16 9.28 -13.99 12.86
N ILE A 17 8.35 -13.05 13.03
CA ILE A 17 7.39 -13.06 14.14
C ILE A 17 6.43 -14.27 14.03
N GLN A 18 5.95 -14.62 12.84
CA GLN A 18 5.08 -15.80 12.67
C GLN A 18 5.79 -17.10 13.07
N GLU A 19 7.03 -17.26 12.66
CA GLU A 19 7.83 -18.45 12.94
C GLU A 19 8.17 -18.55 14.43
N THR A 20 8.55 -17.42 15.06
CA THR A 20 8.82 -17.34 16.51
C THR A 20 7.57 -17.69 17.34
N VAL A 21 6.38 -17.23 16.93
CA VAL A 21 5.12 -17.56 17.62
C VAL A 21 4.78 -19.04 17.50
N LYS A 22 5.02 -19.63 16.32
CA LYS A 22 4.82 -21.07 16.11
C LYS A 22 5.76 -21.90 16.98
N GLU A 23 7.05 -21.56 17.00
CA GLU A 23 8.05 -22.23 17.83
C GLU A 23 7.74 -22.11 19.32
N PHE A 24 7.32 -20.93 19.79
CA PHE A 24 6.92 -20.72 21.17
C PHE A 24 5.72 -21.59 21.58
N ILE A 25 4.71 -21.71 20.71
CA ILE A 25 3.56 -22.58 20.94
C ILE A 25 3.98 -24.05 20.94
N ASP A 26 4.85 -24.47 20.03
CA ASP A 26 5.37 -25.83 19.98
C ASP A 26 6.21 -26.17 21.23
N GLU A 27 6.97 -25.22 21.78
CA GLU A 27 7.68 -25.39 23.05
C GLU A 27 6.73 -25.60 24.23
N LEU A 28 5.65 -24.81 24.32
CA LEU A 28 4.64 -24.96 25.38
C LEU A 28 3.94 -26.32 25.29
N VAL A 29 3.73 -26.83 24.06
CA VAL A 29 3.22 -28.18 23.84
C VAL A 29 4.22 -29.25 24.27
N LYS A 30 5.51 -29.08 23.96
CA LYS A 30 6.57 -30.00 24.38
C LYS A 30 6.77 -30.03 25.90
N LYS A 31 6.64 -28.89 26.58
CA LYS A 31 6.72 -28.77 28.04
C LYS A 31 5.48 -29.36 28.75
N GLY A 32 4.45 -29.74 27.98
CA GLY A 32 3.19 -30.29 28.51
C GLY A 32 2.27 -29.23 29.13
N GLU A 33 2.63 -27.95 29.04
CA GLU A 33 1.81 -26.83 29.49
C GLU A 33 0.59 -26.61 28.60
N LEU A 34 0.66 -27.06 27.35
CA LEU A 34 -0.44 -27.08 26.40
C LEU A 34 -0.55 -28.45 25.73
N ASN A 35 -1.78 -28.87 25.42
CA ASN A 35 -1.98 -29.98 24.50
C ASN A 35 -1.96 -29.48 23.03
N LYS A 36 -1.79 -30.39 22.07
CA LYS A 36 -1.74 -30.06 20.63
C LYS A 36 -2.97 -29.29 20.13
N SER A 37 -4.15 -29.56 20.70
CA SER A 37 -5.40 -28.89 20.32
C SER A 37 -5.42 -27.43 20.80
N GLN A 38 -4.94 -27.18 22.03
CA GLN A 38 -4.82 -25.85 22.60
C GLN A 38 -3.76 -25.01 21.87
N GLY A 39 -2.61 -25.59 21.54
CA GLY A 39 -1.58 -24.92 20.75
C GLY A 39 -2.08 -24.50 19.36
N ALA A 40 -2.74 -25.42 18.64
CA ALA A 40 -3.33 -25.12 17.33
C ALA A 40 -4.41 -24.01 17.41
N LYS A 41 -5.22 -24.00 18.48
CA LYS A 41 -6.24 -22.98 18.70
C LYS A 41 -5.61 -21.59 18.96
N LEU A 42 -4.57 -21.52 19.80
CA LEU A 42 -3.85 -20.27 20.07
C LEU A 42 -3.17 -19.71 18.83
N PHE A 43 -2.54 -20.56 18.03
CA PHE A 43 -1.91 -20.13 16.78
C PHE A 43 -2.95 -19.58 15.79
N LYS A 44 -4.11 -20.23 15.70
CA LYS A 44 -5.23 -19.79 14.86
C LYS A 44 -5.78 -18.44 15.32
N GLU A 45 -6.04 -18.28 16.61
CA GLU A 45 -6.53 -17.01 17.18
C GLU A 45 -5.54 -15.86 16.97
N TRP A 46 -4.24 -16.12 17.15
CA TRP A 46 -3.18 -15.15 16.87
C TRP A 46 -3.17 -14.74 15.39
N THR A 47 -3.26 -15.71 14.48
CA THR A 47 -3.27 -15.47 13.02
C THR A 47 -4.52 -14.70 12.58
N GLU A 48 -5.70 -15.05 13.09
CA GLU A 48 -6.94 -14.30 12.82
C GLU A 48 -6.87 -12.86 13.33
N LYS A 49 -6.31 -12.65 14.53
CA LYS A 49 -6.14 -11.31 15.11
C LYS A 49 -5.13 -10.49 14.31
N ALA A 50 -4.01 -11.09 13.92
CA ALA A 50 -3.01 -10.47 13.06
C ALA A 50 -3.60 -10.07 11.69
N GLY A 51 -4.40 -10.95 11.07
CA GLY A 51 -5.10 -10.67 9.82
C GLY A 51 -6.03 -9.46 9.91
N ARG A 52 -6.89 -9.41 10.93
CA ARG A 52 -7.79 -8.26 11.17
C ARG A 52 -7.04 -6.96 11.42
N THR A 53 -5.95 -7.01 12.19
CA THR A 53 -5.09 -5.83 12.44
C THR A 53 -4.40 -5.35 11.17
N SER A 54 -3.93 -6.26 10.31
CA SER A 54 -3.32 -5.91 9.03
C SER A 54 -4.30 -5.22 8.08
N GLU A 55 -5.57 -5.65 8.06
CA GLU A 55 -6.60 -5.07 7.21
C GLU A 55 -6.97 -3.64 7.64
N LEU A 56 -7.12 -3.42 8.95
CA LEU A 56 -7.31 -2.09 9.53
C LEU A 56 -6.09 -1.18 9.28
N LEU A 57 -4.88 -1.72 9.42
CA LEU A 57 -3.64 -0.99 9.11
C LEU A 57 -3.58 -0.58 7.64
N ASN A 58 -3.87 -1.49 6.71
CA ASN A 58 -3.89 -1.17 5.27
C ASN A 58 -4.88 -0.06 4.94
N LYS A 59 -6.08 -0.10 5.53
CA LYS A 59 -7.09 0.95 5.33
C LYS A 59 -6.61 2.30 5.87
N ASN A 60 -6.08 2.32 7.10
CA ASN A 60 -5.56 3.54 7.73
C ASN A 60 -4.37 4.12 6.97
N ILE A 61 -3.43 3.27 6.54
CA ILE A 61 -2.27 3.68 5.74
C ILE A 61 -2.73 4.24 4.40
N SER A 62 -3.68 3.60 3.72
CA SER A 62 -4.20 4.09 2.43
C SER A 62 -4.88 5.45 2.58
N GLU A 63 -5.69 5.63 3.63
CA GLU A 63 -6.30 6.94 3.94
C GLU A 63 -5.24 7.99 4.29
N LEU A 64 -4.21 7.63 5.05
CA LEU A 64 -3.16 8.55 5.46
C LEU A 64 -2.26 8.96 4.29
N LEU A 65 -1.95 8.03 3.37
CA LEU A 65 -1.29 8.32 2.10
C LEU A 65 -2.16 9.20 1.22
N THR A 66 -3.46 8.89 1.07
CA THR A 66 -4.39 9.70 0.29
C THR A 66 -4.52 11.12 0.84
N ARG A 67 -4.61 11.28 2.17
CA ARG A 67 -4.66 12.59 2.82
C ARG A 67 -3.34 13.35 2.71
N THR A 68 -2.21 12.66 2.85
CA THR A 68 -0.89 13.30 2.73
C THR A 68 -0.63 13.73 1.28
N LEU A 69 -0.92 12.87 0.31
CA LEU A 69 -0.84 13.18 -1.11
C LEU A 69 -1.85 14.23 -1.55
N GLY A 70 -3.04 14.30 -0.94
CA GLY A 70 -4.02 15.35 -1.20
C GLY A 70 -3.69 16.68 -0.52
N LYS A 71 -2.90 16.68 0.56
CA LYS A 71 -2.42 17.89 1.24
C LYS A 71 -1.15 18.45 0.60
N MET A 72 -0.29 17.58 0.06
CA MET A 72 0.72 18.02 -0.90
C MET A 72 -0.05 18.42 -2.16
N ASN A 73 0.14 19.63 -2.66
CA ASN A 73 -0.54 20.13 -3.85
C ASN A 73 0.02 19.46 -5.13
N LEU A 74 0.09 18.12 -5.12
CA LEU A 74 0.65 17.29 -6.16
C LEU A 74 -0.45 17.00 -7.18
N PRO A 75 -0.28 17.41 -8.44
CA PRO A 75 -1.25 17.10 -9.48
C PRO A 75 -1.35 15.59 -9.66
N THR A 76 -2.58 15.08 -9.69
CA THR A 76 -2.83 13.66 -9.94
C THR A 76 -2.55 13.33 -11.41
N LYS A 77 -2.49 12.03 -11.72
CA LYS A 77 -2.36 11.58 -13.12
C LYS A 77 -3.51 12.09 -13.99
N GLU A 78 -4.72 12.18 -13.43
CA GLU A 78 -5.89 12.72 -14.14
C GLU A 78 -5.75 14.23 -14.40
N ASP A 79 -5.19 14.99 -13.47
CA ASP A 79 -4.93 16.41 -13.66
C ASP A 79 -3.92 16.64 -14.79
N ILE A 80 -2.87 15.81 -14.86
CA ILE A 80 -1.89 15.86 -15.95
C ILE A 80 -2.54 15.52 -17.29
N GLU A 81 -3.41 14.50 -17.35
CA GLU A 81 -4.12 14.14 -18.59
C GLU A 81 -5.11 15.21 -19.04
N LYS A 82 -5.80 15.89 -18.11
CA LYS A 82 -6.65 17.06 -18.45
C LYS A 82 -5.81 18.18 -19.05
N LEU A 83 -4.70 18.54 -18.42
CA LEU A 83 -3.77 19.54 -18.94
C LEU A 83 -3.26 19.17 -20.33
N ARG A 84 -2.91 17.89 -20.55
CA ARG A 84 -2.48 17.41 -21.86
C ARG A 84 -3.54 17.59 -22.94
N LYS A 85 -4.80 17.30 -22.64
CA LYS A 85 -5.93 17.51 -23.58
C LYS A 85 -6.18 18.98 -23.86
N GLU A 86 -6.11 19.83 -22.85
CA GLU A 86 -6.25 21.28 -23.02
C GLU A 86 -5.13 21.84 -23.90
N ILE A 87 -3.88 21.44 -23.65
CA ILE A 87 -2.73 21.81 -24.48
C ILE A 87 -2.92 21.35 -25.92
N GLN A 88 -3.40 20.13 -26.16
CA GLN A 88 -3.66 19.63 -27.51
C GLN A 88 -4.73 20.47 -28.21
N SER A 89 -5.86 20.74 -27.54
CA SER A 89 -6.95 21.56 -28.09
C SER A 89 -6.50 22.98 -28.44
N LEU A 90 -5.67 23.59 -27.58
CA LEU A 90 -5.07 24.89 -27.84
C LEU A 90 -4.11 24.83 -29.03
N SER A 91 -3.26 23.80 -29.10
CA SER A 91 -2.34 23.59 -30.21
C SER A 91 -3.09 23.47 -31.54
N ASP A 92 -4.17 22.69 -31.58
CA ASP A 92 -4.97 22.49 -32.80
C ASP A 92 -5.65 23.79 -33.26
N ARG A 93 -6.10 24.62 -32.31
CA ARG A 93 -6.68 25.94 -32.60
C ARG A 93 -5.65 26.91 -33.14
N ILE A 94 -4.44 26.92 -32.57
CA ILE A 94 -3.33 27.75 -33.04
C ILE A 94 -2.95 27.35 -34.46
N SER A 95 -2.78 26.04 -34.74
CA SER A 95 -2.47 25.55 -36.08
C SER A 95 -3.50 25.98 -37.12
N LYS A 96 -4.80 25.89 -36.80
CA LYS A 96 -5.87 26.35 -37.71
C LYS A 96 -5.81 27.86 -37.98
N ILE A 97 -5.50 28.66 -36.96
CA ILE A 97 -5.38 30.12 -37.12
C ILE A 97 -4.14 30.45 -37.97
N GLU A 98 -3.03 29.74 -37.78
CA GLU A 98 -1.82 29.90 -38.58
C GLU A 98 -2.00 29.50 -40.05
N GLU A 99 -2.78 28.44 -40.33
CA GLU A 99 -3.17 28.07 -41.70
C GLU A 99 -4.02 29.16 -42.35
N ILE A 100 -5.06 29.65 -41.66
CA ILE A 100 -5.92 30.74 -42.16
C ILE A 100 -5.10 32.01 -42.45
N ARG A 101 -4.09 32.32 -41.62
CA ARG A 101 -3.24 33.50 -41.80
C ARG A 101 -2.23 33.35 -42.94
N LYS A 102 -1.90 32.14 -43.39
CA LYS A 102 -1.01 31.89 -44.54
C LYS A 102 -1.75 31.98 -45.88
N GLU A 103 -3.07 31.84 -45.89
CA GLU A 103 -3.90 31.92 -47.08
C GLU A 103 -4.42 33.35 -47.38
N VAL A 104 -4.16 34.32 -46.49
CA VAL A 104 -4.47 35.76 -46.65
C VAL A 104 -3.20 36.55 -46.96
#